data_AF-A0A136HE06-F1
#
_entry.id   AF-A0A136HE06-F1
#
_cell.length_a   1.000
_cell.length_b   1.000
_cell.length_c   1.000
_cell.angle_alpha   90.00
_cell.angle_beta   90.00
_cell.angle_gamma   90.00
#
_symmetry.space_group_name_H-M   'P 1'
#
loop_
_entity.id
_entity.type
_entity.pdbx_description
1 polymer ?
#
loop_
_entity_poly.entity_id
_entity_poly.type
_entity_poly.pdbx_seq_one_letter_code
_entity_poly.pdbx_strand_id
1 'polypeptide(L)'
;MKQMRLHYKHALDADSAQAFNQNLGEFKTYLKSAQAYDFSPERKVISLEGLDKVARFVDAIPPATADNLSLVQQELSTIDQLRTEYHKKAKPGLWEMFLSFFK
;
A
#
# COMPACT_ATOMS: atom_id res chain seq x y z
N MET A 1 5.21 -9.93 2.67
CA MET A 1 6.19 -8.85 2.36
C MET A 1 6.84 -8.95 0.98
N LYS A 2 7.66 -9.98 0.66
CA LYS A 2 8.34 -10.07 -0.66
C LYS A 2 7.35 -10.03 -1.83
N GLN A 3 6.32 -10.88 -1.79
CA GLN A 3 5.29 -10.92 -2.83
C GLN A 3 4.47 -9.62 -2.90
N MET A 4 4.14 -9.01 -1.75
CA MET A 4 3.53 -7.66 -1.74
C MET A 4 4.38 -6.65 -2.50
N ARG A 5 5.70 -6.61 -2.23
CA ARG A 5 6.62 -5.70 -2.93
C ARG A 5 6.68 -5.97 -4.42
N LEU A 6 6.64 -7.25 -4.83
CA LEU A 6 6.64 -7.64 -6.23
C LEU A 6 5.40 -7.10 -6.96
N HIS A 7 4.21 -7.42 -6.45
CA HIS A 7 2.96 -7.00 -7.08
C HIS A 7 2.71 -5.51 -6.99
N TYR A 8 3.18 -4.84 -5.93
CA TYR A 8 3.23 -3.38 -5.88
C TYR A 8 3.99 -2.79 -7.07
N LYS A 9 5.21 -3.28 -7.35
CA LYS A 9 6.01 -2.80 -8.48
C LYS A 9 5.32 -3.09 -9.81
N HIS A 10 4.81 -4.31 -9.99
CA HIS A 10 4.10 -4.66 -11.22
C HIS A 10 2.83 -3.83 -11.43
N ALA A 11 2.13 -3.41 -10.37
CA ALA A 11 1.00 -2.49 -10.50
C ALA A 11 1.47 -1.09 -10.95
N LEU A 12 2.57 -0.58 -10.39
CA LEU A 12 3.14 0.70 -10.83
C LEU A 12 3.66 0.67 -12.28
N ASP A 13 4.23 -0.46 -12.70
CA ASP A 13 4.81 -0.64 -14.02
C ASP A 13 3.78 -1.16 -15.05
N ALA A 14 2.50 -1.32 -14.65
CA ALA A 14 1.46 -1.85 -15.52
C ALA A 14 1.18 -0.93 -16.71
N ASP A 15 1.09 -1.52 -17.89
CA ASP A 15 0.77 -0.85 -19.17
C ASP A 15 -0.73 -0.80 -19.47
N SER A 16 -1.54 -1.43 -18.62
CA SER A 16 -2.99 -1.56 -18.81
C SER A 16 -3.73 -1.57 -17.48
N ALA A 17 -4.98 -1.08 -17.52
CA ALA A 17 -5.89 -1.11 -16.38
C ALA A 17 -6.13 -2.53 -15.86
N GLN A 18 -6.21 -3.53 -16.76
CA GLN A 18 -6.36 -4.93 -16.37
C GLN A 18 -5.15 -5.43 -15.59
N ALA A 19 -3.93 -5.19 -16.09
CA ALA A 19 -2.70 -5.61 -15.41
C ALA A 19 -2.52 -4.89 -14.06
N PHE A 20 -2.87 -3.61 -13.98
CA PHE A 20 -2.88 -2.85 -12.73
C PHE A 20 -3.83 -3.49 -11.72
N ASN A 21 -5.10 -3.70 -12.09
CA ASN A 21 -6.13 -4.24 -11.19
C ASN A 21 -5.77 -5.65 -10.70
N GLN A 22 -5.22 -6.49 -11.58
CA GLN A 22 -4.75 -7.82 -11.21
C GLN A 22 -3.63 -7.75 -10.16
N ASN A 23 -2.60 -6.93 -10.40
CA ASN A 23 -1.47 -6.82 -9.48
C ASN A 23 -1.86 -6.12 -8.16
N LEU A 24 -2.76 -5.13 -8.19
CA LEU A 24 -3.29 -4.53 -6.97
C LEU A 24 -4.12 -5.55 -6.16
N GLY A 25 -4.87 -6.42 -6.85
CA GLY A 25 -5.57 -7.54 -6.22
C GLY A 25 -4.63 -8.51 -5.52
N GLU A 26 -3.57 -8.96 -6.20
CA GLU A 26 -2.54 -9.83 -5.62
C GLU A 26 -1.82 -9.15 -4.45
N PHE A 27 -1.48 -7.86 -4.58
CA PHE A 27 -0.94 -7.07 -3.49
C PHE A 27 -1.83 -7.13 -2.24
N LYS A 28 -3.15 -6.91 -2.40
CA LYS A 28 -4.13 -6.97 -1.31
C LYS A 28 -4.22 -8.37 -0.68
N THR A 29 -4.15 -9.42 -1.50
CA THR A 29 -4.09 -10.80 -1.00
C THR A 29 -2.88 -11.03 -0.10
N TYR A 30 -1.68 -10.66 -0.57
CA TYR A 30 -0.48 -10.83 0.25
C TYR A 30 -0.40 -9.88 1.45
N LEU A 31 -1.06 -8.71 1.38
CA LEU A 31 -1.22 -7.81 2.52
C LEU A 31 -2.02 -8.47 3.64
N LYS A 32 -3.15 -9.11 3.31
CA LYS A 32 -3.95 -9.88 4.27
C LYS A 32 -3.14 -11.01 4.91
N SER A 33 -2.37 -11.74 4.11
CA SER A 33 -1.46 -12.77 4.64
C SER A 33 -0.39 -12.21 5.57
N ALA A 34 0.08 -10.99 5.32
CA ALA A 34 1.04 -10.32 6.19
C ALA A 34 0.40 -9.83 7.50
N GLN A 35 -0.86 -9.37 7.46
CA GLN A 35 -1.61 -9.00 8.67
C GLN A 35 -1.91 -10.22 9.57
N ALA A 36 -2.06 -11.40 8.97
CA ALA A 36 -2.27 -12.65 9.71
C ALA A 36 -0.98 -13.28 10.26
N TYR A 37 0.20 -12.68 9.98
CA TYR A 37 1.47 -13.22 10.46
C TYR A 37 1.60 -13.09 11.98
N ASP A 38 2.13 -14.12 12.63
CA ASP A 38 2.38 -14.11 14.07
C ASP A 38 3.68 -13.35 14.38
N PHE A 39 3.55 -12.03 14.48
CA PHE A 39 4.64 -11.15 14.89
C PHE A 39 5.01 -11.38 16.35
N SER A 40 6.31 -11.24 16.66
CA SER A 40 6.75 -11.21 18.06
C SER A 40 6.04 -10.09 18.84
N PRO A 41 5.83 -10.24 20.15
CA PRO A 41 5.11 -9.25 20.96
C PRO A 41 5.64 -7.82 20.79
N GLU A 42 6.96 -7.65 20.66
CA GLU A 42 7.62 -6.36 20.51
C GLU A 42 7.30 -5.67 19.18
N ARG A 43 7.00 -6.45 18.13
CA ARG A 43 6.77 -5.93 16.77
C ARG A 43 5.30 -5.92 16.35
N LYS A 44 4.45 -6.68 17.05
CA LYS A 44 3.06 -6.92 16.64
C LYS A 44 2.28 -5.62 16.45
N VAL A 45 2.27 -4.75 17.46
CA VAL A 45 1.50 -3.50 17.42
C VAL A 45 1.93 -2.61 16.25
N ILE A 46 3.22 -2.30 16.16
CA ILE A 46 3.72 -1.38 15.12
C ILE A 46 3.61 -1.97 13.70
N SER A 47 3.77 -3.29 13.56
CA SER A 47 3.68 -3.95 12.26
C SER A 47 2.24 -3.98 11.77
N LEU A 48 1.29 -4.35 12.63
CA LEU A 48 -0.14 -4.37 12.28
C LEU A 48 -0.66 -2.96 12.00
N GLU A 49 -0.27 -1.97 12.80
CA GLU A 49 -0.65 -0.58 12.55
C GLU A 49 -0.22 -0.11 11.15
N GLY A 50 1.03 -0.36 10.76
CA GLY A 50 1.53 -0.01 9.44
C GLY A 50 0.79 -0.75 8.32
N LEU A 51 0.52 -2.04 8.50
CA LEU A 51 -0.19 -2.85 7.50
C LEU A 51 -1.65 -2.45 7.34
N ASP A 52 -2.35 -2.14 8.45
CA ASP A 52 -3.74 -1.69 8.43
C ASP A 52 -3.89 -0.34 7.73
N LYS A 53 -2.93 0.57 7.92
CA LYS A 53 -2.95 1.84 7.20
C LYS A 53 -2.71 1.65 5.70
N VAL A 54 -1.78 0.78 5.33
CA VAL A 54 -1.58 0.41 3.91
C VAL A 54 -2.87 -0.20 3.33
N ALA A 55 -3.58 -1.03 4.09
CA ALA A 55 -4.84 -1.65 3.66
C ALA A 55 -5.91 -0.60 3.36
N ARG A 56 -6.15 0.33 4.29
CA ARG A 56 -7.11 1.43 4.09
C ARG A 56 -6.77 2.25 2.85
N PHE A 57 -5.48 2.52 2.64
CA PHE A 57 -5.04 3.28 1.48
C PHE A 57 -5.34 2.55 0.16
N VAL A 58 -4.93 1.29 0.01
CA VAL A 58 -5.19 0.54 -1.24
C VAL A 58 -6.66 0.23 -1.47
N ASP A 59 -7.48 0.17 -0.41
CA ASP A 59 -8.92 0.02 -0.51
C ASP A 59 -9.65 1.30 -0.95
N ALA A 60 -9.03 2.47 -0.78
CA ALA A 60 -9.53 3.73 -1.31
C ALA A 60 -9.23 3.94 -2.81
N ILE A 61 -8.22 3.24 -3.35
CA ILE A 61 -7.88 3.33 -4.78
C ILE A 61 -9.02 2.71 -5.61
N PRO A 62 -9.67 3.46 -6.51
CA PRO A 62 -10.72 2.92 -7.37
C PRO A 62 -10.14 1.93 -8.38
N PRO A 63 -10.96 1.02 -8.94
CA PRO A 63 -10.52 0.19 -10.05
C PRO A 63 -9.96 1.04 -11.20
N ALA A 64 -8.82 0.62 -11.75
CA ALA A 64 -8.25 1.25 -12.91
C ALA A 64 -9.14 1.04 -14.14
N THR A 65 -9.14 2.05 -14.99
CA THR A 65 -9.70 2.13 -16.34
C THR A 65 -8.61 2.70 -17.25
N ALA A 66 -8.83 2.69 -18.57
CA ALA A 66 -7.89 3.31 -19.50
C ALA A 66 -7.68 4.81 -19.20
N ASP A 67 -8.73 5.51 -18.75
CA ASP A 67 -8.73 6.95 -18.56
C ASP A 67 -8.04 7.40 -17.26
N ASN A 68 -8.00 6.54 -16.24
CA ASN A 68 -7.47 6.88 -14.91
C ASN A 68 -6.22 6.09 -14.50
N LEU A 69 -5.67 5.23 -15.36
CA LEU A 69 -4.54 4.36 -15.02
C LEU A 69 -3.36 5.13 -14.41
N SER A 70 -2.94 6.23 -15.05
CA SER A 70 -1.82 7.05 -14.54
C SER A 70 -2.14 7.69 -13.19
N LEU A 71 -3.40 8.09 -12.95
CA LEU A 71 -3.83 8.68 -11.69
C LEU A 71 -3.75 7.64 -10.56
N VAL A 72 -4.31 6.45 -10.75
CA VAL A 72 -4.29 5.41 -9.71
C VAL A 72 -2.88 4.84 -9.48
N GLN A 73 -2.01 4.84 -10.49
CA GLN A 73 -0.58 4.53 -10.31
C GLN A 73 0.13 5.60 -9.47
N GLN A 74 -0.17 6.88 -9.72
CA GLN A 74 0.35 7.98 -8.91
C GLN A 74 -0.14 7.87 -7.46
N GLU A 75 -1.42 7.62 -7.24
CA GLU A 75 -1.97 7.35 -5.89
C GLU A 75 -1.22 6.18 -5.24
N LEU A 76 -1.11 5.03 -5.93
CA LEU A 76 -0.43 3.85 -5.41
C LEU A 76 1.03 4.13 -5.00
N SER A 77 1.74 4.99 -5.75
CA SER A 77 3.15 5.33 -5.50
C SER A 77 3.39 5.99 -4.13
N THR A 78 2.37 6.61 -3.54
CA THR A 78 2.46 7.24 -2.21
C THR A 78 2.75 6.22 -1.10
N ILE A 79 2.46 4.92 -1.31
CA ILE A 79 2.80 3.85 -0.37
C ILE A 79 4.31 3.75 -0.11
N ASP A 80 5.17 4.07 -1.09
CA ASP A 80 6.63 4.00 -0.89
C ASP A 80 7.12 5.02 0.13
N GLN A 81 6.43 6.17 0.22
CA GLN A 81 6.68 7.20 1.23
C GLN A 81 6.35 6.65 2.62
N LEU A 82 5.20 5.98 2.75
CA LEU A 82 4.74 5.34 3.99
C LEU A 82 5.71 4.26 4.49
N ARG A 83 6.21 3.41 3.59
CA ARG A 83 7.22 2.38 3.93
C ARG A 83 8.49 3.02 4.48
N THR A 84 8.93 4.11 3.86
CA THR A 84 10.19 4.78 4.24
C THR A 84 10.08 5.38 5.65
N GLU A 85 8.93 5.95 6.01
CA GLU A 85 8.67 6.51 7.34
C GLU A 85 8.53 5.47 8.45
N TYR A 86 7.97 4.29 8.18
CA TYR A 86 7.86 3.23 9.20
C TYR A 86 9.14 2.39 9.36
N HIS A 87 10.02 2.37 8.35
CA HIS A 87 11.30 1.65 8.43
C HIS A 87 12.49 2.51 8.89
N LYS A 88 12.44 3.83 8.69
CA LYS A 88 13.34 4.77 9.37
C LYS A 88 12.65 5.21 10.66
N LYS A 89 13.37 5.38 11.78
CA LYS A 89 12.81 5.96 13.02
C LYS A 89 12.46 7.47 12.85
N ALA A 90 11.71 7.84 11.83
CA ALA A 90 11.51 9.22 11.40
C ALA A 90 10.11 9.73 11.78
N LYS A 91 10.09 10.97 12.24
CA LYS A 91 9.03 11.65 13.01
C LYS A 91 7.61 11.53 12.43
N PRO A 92 6.58 11.46 13.30
CA PRO A 92 5.17 11.51 12.90
C PRO A 92 4.86 12.93 12.38
N GLY A 93 4.47 13.06 11.12
CA GLY A 93 4.04 14.36 10.59
C GLY A 93 3.48 14.32 9.17
N LEU A 94 4.07 13.54 8.28
CA LEU A 94 3.58 13.39 6.90
C LEU A 94 2.31 12.53 6.82
N TRP A 95 2.18 11.55 7.72
CA TRP A 95 0.98 10.70 7.83
C TRP A 95 -0.31 11.44 8.18
N GLU A 96 -0.30 12.35 9.16
CA GLU A 96 -1.50 13.13 9.52
C GLU A 96 -1.90 14.08 8.40
N MET A 97 -0.91 14.64 7.70
CA MET A 97 -1.11 15.49 6.54
C MET A 97 -1.67 14.72 5.34
N PHE A 98 -1.26 13.47 5.11
CA PHE A 98 -1.76 12.68 3.99
C PHE A 98 -3.19 12.17 4.24
N LEU A 99 -3.48 11.69 5.46
CA LEU A 99 -4.82 11.23 5.83
C LEU A 99 -5.87 12.35 5.83
N SER A 100 -5.47 13.61 5.98
CA SER A 100 -6.39 14.74 5.88
C SER A 100 -6.94 14.97 4.46
N PHE A 101 -6.26 14.50 3.42
CA PHE A 101 -6.76 14.55 2.04
C PHE A 101 -7.88 13.56 1.75
N PHE A 102 -8.05 12.54 2.60
CA PHE A 102 -9.08 11.50 2.49
C PHE A 102 -10.17 11.63 3.57
N LYS A 103 -10.27 12.79 4.23
CA LYS A 103 -11.25 13.08 5.28
C LYS A 103 -12.40 13.94 4.77
#